data_AF-A0A0N4TAC1-F1
#
_entry.id   AF-A0A0N4TAC1-F1
#
_cell.length_a   1.000
_cell.length_b   1.000
_cell.length_c   1.000
_cell.angle_alpha   90.00
_cell.angle_beta   90.00
_cell.angle_gamma   90.00
#
_symmetry.space_group_name_H-M   'P 1'
#
loop_
_entity.id
_entity.type
_entity.pdbx_description
1 polymer ?
#
loop_
_entity_poly.entity_id
_entity_poly.type
_entity_poly.pdbx_seq_one_letter_code
_entity_poly.pdbx_strand_id
1 'polypeptide(L)'
;MELAWTLERIWNGADLSNGWSSTISEYGYCCTIQCTKKKSHDEWILSVNPEEHCAYSLLVDVVLSIGAFHFKVYRDLWEASSVVLQEETRSGSRVDVTLKLRIIETLSPQDLSGQTPYRDFEISCKERSWFVDVTYLASIGGKLFTEWNEQRSKGIKKCWVEGISTYELDCLIDATAKYRQIVVTRFVIMVLLLPS
;
A
#
# COMPACT_ATOMS: atom_id res chain seq x y z
N MET A 1 -6.06 -20.59 11.53
CA MET A 1 -7.28 -19.94 12.03
C MET A 1 -7.54 -18.76 11.11
N GLU A 2 -8.61 -18.76 10.33
CA GLU A 2 -8.90 -17.63 9.45
C GLU A 2 -9.24 -16.41 10.32
N LEU A 3 -8.52 -15.32 10.15
CA LEU A 3 -8.80 -14.06 10.85
C LEU A 3 -10.20 -13.59 10.43
N ALA A 4 -11.01 -13.12 11.39
CA ALA A 4 -12.33 -12.59 11.09
C ALA A 4 -12.22 -11.35 10.16
N TRP A 5 -13.28 -11.05 9.41
CA TRP A 5 -13.39 -9.77 8.71
C TRP A 5 -13.63 -8.68 9.74
N THR A 6 -12.91 -7.56 9.64
CA THR A 6 -13.09 -6.39 10.52
C THR A 6 -14.42 -5.70 10.23
N LEU A 7 -14.76 -5.59 8.95
CA LEU A 7 -15.97 -4.98 8.47
C LEU A 7 -16.56 -5.81 7.32
N GLU A 8 -17.88 -5.98 7.35
CA GLU A 8 -18.66 -6.50 6.24
C GLU A 8 -19.89 -5.62 6.03
N ARG A 9 -20.02 -5.07 4.82
CA ARG A 9 -21.15 -4.21 4.44
C ARG A 9 -21.80 -4.74 3.17
N ILE A 10 -23.12 -4.90 3.22
CA ILE A 10 -23.94 -5.41 2.13
C ILE A 10 -24.97 -4.36 1.73
N TRP A 11 -25.07 -4.09 0.43
CA TRP A 11 -26.11 -3.28 -0.19
C TRP A 11 -26.94 -4.18 -1.11
N ASN A 12 -28.12 -4.58 -0.65
CA ASN A 12 -29.02 -5.44 -1.40
C ASN A 12 -29.77 -4.64 -2.47
N GLY A 13 -29.76 -5.11 -3.72
CA GLY A 13 -30.50 -4.53 -4.82
C GLY A 13 -30.12 -3.08 -5.14
N ALA A 14 -28.82 -2.74 -5.06
CA ALA A 14 -28.31 -1.43 -5.41
C ALA A 14 -28.73 -1.05 -6.84
N ASP A 15 -29.42 0.07 -6.99
CA ASP A 15 -29.89 0.58 -8.28
C ASP A 15 -28.73 1.27 -9.01
N LEU A 16 -28.34 0.70 -10.15
CA LEU A 16 -27.23 1.18 -10.97
C LEU A 16 -27.72 2.00 -12.17
N SER A 17 -29.02 2.24 -12.33
CA SER A 17 -29.60 2.80 -13.57
C SER A 17 -28.92 4.08 -14.04
N ASN A 18 -28.40 4.90 -13.12
CA ASN A 18 -27.66 6.13 -13.40
C ASN A 18 -26.23 6.13 -12.80
N GLY A 19 -25.65 4.96 -12.58
CA GLY A 19 -24.47 4.78 -11.75
C GLY A 19 -24.82 4.64 -10.27
N TRP A 20 -23.82 4.36 -9.44
CA TRP A 20 -24.00 4.14 -8.01
C TRP A 20 -22.73 4.53 -7.24
N SER A 21 -22.89 4.99 -6.00
CA SER A 21 -21.76 5.25 -5.13
C SER A 21 -22.15 5.00 -3.68
N SER A 22 -21.23 4.47 -2.89
CA SER A 22 -21.36 4.42 -1.44
C SER A 22 -20.01 4.63 -0.79
N THR A 23 -20.04 5.33 0.34
CA THR A 23 -18.87 5.56 1.18
C THR A 23 -19.08 4.90 2.54
N ILE A 24 -18.02 4.34 3.09
CA ILE A 24 -17.97 3.81 4.44
C ILE A 24 -16.67 4.21 5.10
N SER A 25 -16.76 4.58 6.38
CA SER A 25 -15.62 4.97 7.19
C SER A 25 -15.25 3.83 8.12
N GLU A 26 -13.97 3.48 8.16
CA GLU A 26 -13.44 2.46 9.06
C GLU A 26 -11.99 2.76 9.43
N TYR A 27 -11.66 2.68 10.73
CA TYR A 27 -10.32 3.00 11.26
C TYR A 27 -9.72 4.29 10.69
N GLY A 28 -10.48 5.39 10.66
CA GLY A 28 -9.99 6.68 10.16
C GLY A 28 -9.67 6.67 8.66
N TYR A 29 -10.28 5.78 7.88
CA TYR A 29 -10.23 5.77 6.42
C TYR A 29 -11.63 5.73 5.83
N CYS A 30 -11.91 6.64 4.89
CA CYS A 30 -13.06 6.63 4.02
C CYS A 30 -12.80 5.72 2.80
N CYS A 31 -13.54 4.62 2.70
CA CYS A 31 -13.61 3.77 1.53
C CYS A 31 -14.79 4.20 0.66
N THR A 32 -14.55 4.57 -0.59
CA THR A 32 -15.60 4.94 -1.54
C THR A 32 -15.61 3.96 -2.70
N ILE A 33 -16.76 3.30 -2.88
CA ILE A 33 -17.04 2.43 -4.03
C ILE A 33 -17.90 3.24 -4.99
N GLN A 34 -17.47 3.34 -6.24
CA GLN A 34 -18.18 4.05 -7.30
C GLN A 34 -18.41 3.11 -8.48
N CYS A 35 -19.60 3.14 -9.05
CA CYS A 35 -19.99 2.48 -10.28
C CYS A 35 -20.36 3.54 -11.31
N THR A 36 -19.59 3.60 -12.40
CA THR A 36 -19.88 4.45 -13.55
C THR A 36 -20.45 3.62 -14.68
N LYS A 37 -21.65 3.97 -15.14
CA LYS A 37 -22.27 3.35 -16.31
C LYS A 37 -21.50 3.69 -17.58
N LYS A 38 -21.06 2.67 -18.33
CA LYS A 38 -20.55 2.82 -19.70
C LYS A 38 -21.52 2.12 -20.67
N LYS A 39 -21.29 2.29 -21.97
CA LYS A 39 -22.20 1.79 -23.02
C LYS A 39 -22.31 0.25 -23.05
N SER A 40 -21.24 -0.46 -22.70
CA SER A 40 -21.14 -1.93 -22.81
C SER A 40 -20.83 -2.64 -21.49
N HIS A 41 -20.42 -1.91 -20.46
CA HIS A 41 -20.04 -2.43 -19.16
C HIS A 41 -20.25 -1.37 -18.07
N ASP A 42 -20.15 -1.79 -16.82
CA ASP A 42 -20.14 -0.92 -15.66
C ASP A 42 -18.73 -0.92 -15.08
N GLU A 43 -18.15 0.26 -14.91
CA GLU A 43 -16.82 0.47 -14.34
C GLU A 43 -16.94 0.70 -12.84
N TRP A 44 -16.24 -0.11 -12.05
CA TRP A 44 -16.23 -0.07 -10.59
C TRP A 44 -14.87 0.38 -10.09
N ILE A 45 -14.88 1.38 -9.21
CA ILE A 45 -13.66 1.92 -8.58
C ILE A 45 -13.86 1.86 -7.07
N LEU A 46 -12.92 1.20 -6.39
CA LEU A 46 -12.76 1.30 -4.94
C LEU A 46 -11.56 2.20 -4.65
N SER A 47 -11.82 3.34 -4.02
CA SER A 47 -10.81 4.29 -3.58
C SER A 47 -10.84 4.43 -2.07
N VAL A 48 -9.68 4.74 -1.49
CA VAL A 48 -9.55 4.95 -0.05
C VAL A 48 -8.82 6.25 0.23
N ASN A 49 -9.32 6.97 1.23
CA ASN A 49 -8.77 8.23 1.69
C ASN A 49 -8.73 8.23 3.21
N PRO A 50 -7.62 8.65 3.83
CA PRO A 50 -7.60 8.88 5.26
C PRO A 50 -8.62 9.97 5.63
N GLU A 51 -9.28 9.76 6.76
CA GLU A 51 -10.05 10.78 7.44
C GLU A 51 -9.07 11.66 8.23
N GLU A 52 -9.19 12.98 8.07
CA GLU A 52 -8.38 13.95 8.80
C GLU A 52 -6.84 13.77 8.63
N HIS A 53 -6.05 14.23 9.60
CA HIS A 53 -4.60 14.12 9.66
C HIS A 53 -4.14 12.71 10.10
N CYS A 54 -4.71 11.65 9.50
CA CYS A 54 -4.31 10.28 9.78
C CYS A 54 -2.81 10.09 9.47
N ALA A 55 -2.02 9.83 10.51
CA ALA A 55 -0.56 9.74 10.43
C ALA A 55 -0.03 8.29 10.34
N TYR A 56 -0.92 7.31 10.17
CA TYR A 56 -0.59 5.90 10.04
C TYR A 56 -1.09 5.35 8.71
N SER A 57 -0.56 4.19 8.32
CA SER A 57 -1.00 3.40 7.17
C SER A 57 -1.70 2.13 7.65
N LEU A 58 -2.61 1.57 6.85
CA LEU A 58 -3.26 0.29 7.16
C LEU A 58 -2.78 -0.80 6.21
N LEU A 59 -2.38 -1.94 6.76
CA LEU A 59 -2.20 -3.17 5.99
C LEU A 59 -3.51 -3.95 6.01
N VAL A 60 -4.09 -4.22 4.84
CA VAL A 60 -5.45 -4.75 4.74
C VAL A 60 -5.62 -5.88 3.72
N ASP A 61 -6.65 -6.70 3.93
CA ASP A 61 -7.26 -7.52 2.88
C ASP A 61 -8.64 -6.95 2.54
N VAL A 62 -8.98 -6.96 1.26
CA VAL A 62 -10.22 -6.38 0.73
C VAL A 62 -10.88 -7.37 -0.22
N VAL A 63 -12.19 -7.52 -0.09
CA VAL A 63 -13.03 -8.25 -1.04
C VAL A 63 -14.21 -7.38 -1.44
N LEU A 64 -14.32 -7.07 -2.73
CA LEU A 64 -15.49 -6.42 -3.31
C LEU A 64 -16.26 -7.45 -4.15
N SER A 65 -17.50 -7.71 -3.80
CA SER A 65 -18.39 -8.59 -4.55
C SER A 65 -19.52 -7.79 -5.18
N ILE A 66 -19.75 -7.99 -6.47
CA ILE A 66 -20.78 -7.32 -7.27
C ILE A 66 -21.57 -8.41 -7.99
N GLY A 67 -22.71 -8.80 -7.42
CA GLY A 67 -23.50 -9.94 -7.90
C GLY A 67 -22.67 -11.22 -7.89
N ALA A 68 -22.40 -11.78 -9.07
CA ALA A 68 -21.59 -12.99 -9.24
C ALA A 68 -20.07 -12.72 -9.38
N PHE A 69 -19.66 -11.45 -9.47
CA PHE A 69 -18.25 -11.07 -9.60
C PHE A 69 -17.63 -10.86 -8.22
N HIS A 70 -16.41 -11.38 -8.01
CA HIS A 70 -15.69 -11.29 -6.75
C HIS A 70 -14.26 -10.84 -7.00
N PHE A 71 -13.92 -9.66 -6.52
CA PHE A 71 -12.60 -9.06 -6.64
C PHE A 71 -11.91 -9.06 -5.29
N LYS A 72 -10.63 -9.42 -5.26
CA LYS A 72 -9.88 -9.61 -4.03
C LYS A 72 -8.52 -8.92 -4.13
N VAL A 73 -8.18 -8.15 -3.11
CA VAL A 73 -6.85 -7.55 -2.94
C VAL A 73 -6.35 -7.95 -1.56
N TYR A 74 -5.24 -8.68 -1.53
CA TYR A 74 -4.65 -9.17 -0.29
C TYR A 74 -3.38 -8.39 0.04
N ARG A 75 -3.17 -8.12 1.34
CA ARG A 75 -2.00 -7.39 1.86
C ARG A 75 -1.75 -6.08 1.11
N ASP A 76 -2.79 -5.29 0.90
CA ASP A 76 -2.65 -3.94 0.37
C ASP A 76 -2.26 -2.96 1.46
N LEU A 77 -1.46 -1.97 1.11
CA LEU A 77 -1.08 -0.90 2.03
C LEU A 77 -1.86 0.35 1.65
N TRP A 78 -2.79 0.72 2.50
CA TRP A 78 -3.59 1.92 2.32
C TRP A 78 -2.84 3.12 2.86
N GLU A 79 -2.33 3.91 1.92
CA GLU A 79 -1.81 5.26 2.14
C GLU A 79 -2.75 6.31 1.51
N ALA A 80 -2.46 7.59 1.78
CA ALA A 80 -3.30 8.71 1.38
C ALA A 80 -3.76 8.63 -0.09
N SER A 81 -5.08 8.69 -0.31
CA SER A 81 -5.73 8.81 -1.62
C SER A 81 -5.28 7.79 -2.67
N SER A 82 -5.54 6.51 -2.41
CA SER A 82 -5.21 5.42 -3.33
C SER A 82 -6.45 4.79 -3.97
N VAL A 83 -6.32 4.45 -5.26
CA VAL A 83 -7.24 3.53 -5.92
C VAL A 83 -6.78 2.11 -5.59
N VAL A 84 -7.63 1.38 -4.88
CA VAL A 84 -7.39 0.00 -4.42
C VAL A 84 -7.73 -0.98 -5.52
N LEU A 85 -8.82 -0.71 -6.24
CA LEU A 85 -9.35 -1.60 -7.27
C LEU A 85 -10.06 -0.78 -8.35
N GLN A 86 -9.87 -1.16 -9.61
CA GLN A 86 -10.62 -0.64 -10.76
C GLN A 86 -10.94 -1.81 -11.69
N GLU A 87 -12.21 -2.15 -11.80
CA GLU A 87 -12.67 -3.37 -12.49
C GLU A 87 -13.93 -3.12 -13.32
N GLU A 88 -14.14 -3.96 -14.33
CA GLU A 88 -15.31 -3.89 -15.20
C GLU A 88 -16.23 -5.09 -14.96
N THR A 89 -17.54 -4.82 -14.96
CA THR A 89 -18.57 -5.87 -14.88
C THR A 89 -19.59 -5.70 -15.99
N ARG A 90 -20.34 -6.76 -16.29
CA ARG A 90 -21.46 -6.67 -17.25
C ARG A 90 -22.51 -5.69 -16.72
N SER A 91 -23.02 -4.83 -17.59
CA SER A 91 -24.01 -3.84 -17.20
C SER A 91 -25.30 -4.47 -16.66
N GLY A 92 -25.74 -4.02 -15.49
CA GLY A 92 -26.99 -4.44 -14.85
C GLY A 92 -27.81 -3.25 -14.33
N SER A 93 -29.10 -3.44 -14.04
CA SER A 93 -29.94 -2.38 -13.45
C SER A 93 -29.97 -2.43 -11.93
N ARG A 94 -29.99 -3.63 -11.34
CA ARG A 94 -29.90 -3.87 -9.90
C ARG A 94 -28.95 -5.00 -9.60
N VAL A 95 -28.10 -4.81 -8.60
CA VAL A 95 -27.13 -5.82 -8.17
C VAL A 95 -26.91 -5.75 -6.66
N ASP A 96 -26.59 -6.88 -6.04
CA ASP A 96 -26.10 -6.90 -4.68
C ASP A 96 -24.62 -6.53 -4.66
N VAL A 97 -24.24 -5.58 -3.81
CA VAL A 97 -22.84 -5.17 -3.61
C VAL A 97 -22.44 -5.55 -2.19
N THR A 98 -21.28 -6.19 -2.03
CA THR A 98 -20.72 -6.53 -0.72
C THR A 98 -19.27 -6.10 -0.63
N LEU A 99 -18.92 -5.33 0.39
CA LEU A 99 -17.54 -5.01 0.76
C LEU A 99 -17.18 -5.77 2.03
N LYS A 100 -16.09 -6.53 1.98
CA LYS A 100 -15.43 -7.08 3.17
C LYS A 100 -14.05 -6.48 3.29
N LEU A 101 -13.74 -5.99 4.49
CA LEU A 101 -12.46 -5.39 4.83
C LEU A 101 -11.91 -6.10 6.07
N ARG A 102 -10.65 -6.50 6.00
CA ARG A 102 -9.89 -7.00 7.14
C ARG A 102 -8.69 -6.11 7.33
N ILE A 103 -8.58 -5.52 8.51
CA ILE A 103 -7.39 -4.81 8.93
C ILE A 103 -6.45 -5.82 9.55
N ILE A 104 -5.29 -5.99 8.93
CA ILE A 104 -4.23 -6.88 9.40
C ILE A 104 -3.42 -6.15 10.46
N GLU A 105 -3.01 -4.91 10.17
CA GLU A 105 -2.12 -4.16 11.04
C GLU A 105 -2.23 -2.64 10.80
N THR A 106 -2.01 -1.88 11.86
CA THR A 106 -1.87 -0.41 11.83
C THR A 106 -0.39 -0.07 11.89
N LEU A 107 0.12 0.62 10.87
CA LEU A 107 1.54 0.84 10.67
C LEU A 107 1.89 2.31 10.81
N SER A 108 2.78 2.66 11.74
CA SER A 108 3.28 4.03 11.89
C SER A 108 4.52 4.24 11.01
N PRO A 109 4.45 5.02 9.92
CA PRO A 109 5.60 5.29 9.08
C PRO A 109 6.66 6.08 9.84
N GLN A 110 7.92 5.77 9.56
CA GLN A 110 9.07 6.47 10.10
C GLN A 110 9.39 7.69 9.22
N ASP A 111 9.62 8.85 9.83
CA ASP A 111 10.23 9.97 9.12
C ASP A 111 11.72 9.70 8.92
N LEU A 112 12.11 9.34 7.70
CA LEU A 112 13.49 9.01 7.32
C LEU A 112 14.32 10.25 6.92
N SER A 113 13.76 11.47 7.00
CA SER A 113 14.46 12.70 6.57
C SER A 113 15.57 13.14 7.52
N GLY A 114 15.51 12.73 8.79
CA GLY A 114 16.43 13.14 9.84
C GLY A 114 17.26 12.00 10.42
N GLN A 115 18.52 12.31 10.73
CA GLN A 115 19.41 11.41 11.45
C GLN A 115 18.90 11.13 12.87
N THR A 116 19.04 9.89 13.33
CA THR A 116 18.75 9.50 14.73
C THR A 116 19.84 8.55 15.23
N PRO A 117 19.94 8.27 16.55
CA PRO A 117 20.92 7.33 17.08
C PRO A 117 20.84 5.92 16.47
N TYR A 118 19.66 5.50 16.02
CA TYR A 118 19.43 4.20 15.39
C TYR A 118 19.44 4.25 13.86
N ARG A 119 19.43 5.44 13.27
CA ARG A 119 19.44 5.67 11.82
C ARG A 119 20.51 6.71 11.52
N ASP A 120 21.74 6.25 11.51
CA ASP A 120 22.95 7.07 11.46
C ASP A 120 23.65 7.04 10.09
N PHE A 121 23.10 6.29 9.15
CA PHE A 121 23.64 6.10 7.81
C PHE A 121 22.71 6.74 6.76
N GLU A 122 23.25 7.68 5.98
CA GLU A 122 22.53 8.40 4.93
C GLU A 122 22.69 7.67 3.59
N ILE A 123 21.57 7.30 2.98
CA ILE A 123 21.51 6.85 1.60
C ILE A 123 21.09 8.05 0.76
N SER A 124 21.81 8.33 -0.33
CA SER A 124 21.46 9.41 -1.27
C SER A 124 21.31 8.87 -2.68
N CYS A 125 20.25 9.28 -3.36
CA CYS A 125 20.00 9.00 -4.77
C CYS A 125 19.45 10.24 -5.45
N LYS A 126 20.25 10.83 -6.35
CA LYS A 126 19.98 12.13 -6.97
C LYS A 126 19.76 13.21 -5.90
N GLU A 127 18.58 13.83 -5.88
CA GLU A 127 18.22 14.93 -4.98
C GLU A 127 17.52 14.47 -3.69
N ARG A 128 17.35 13.16 -3.49
CA ARG A 128 16.72 12.61 -2.28
C ARG A 128 17.72 11.88 -1.40
N SER A 129 17.49 11.95 -0.09
CA SER A 129 18.23 11.18 0.89
C SER A 129 17.33 10.62 2.00
N TRP A 130 17.79 9.52 2.59
CA TRP A 130 17.10 8.81 3.67
C TRP A 130 18.12 8.38 4.71
N PHE A 131 17.79 8.55 5.99
CA PHE A 131 18.56 8.01 7.10
C PHE A 131 17.98 6.65 7.52
N VAL A 132 18.80 5.60 7.47
CA VAL A 132 18.36 4.22 7.72
C VAL A 132 19.19 3.51 8.78
N ASP A 133 18.62 2.44 9.35
CA ASP A 133 19.35 1.46 10.17
C ASP A 133 19.90 0.35 9.27
N VAL A 134 21.15 0.49 8.85
CA VAL A 134 21.80 -0.53 8.01
C VAL A 134 22.07 -1.84 8.75
N THR A 135 22.05 -1.85 10.09
CA THR A 135 22.17 -3.10 10.88
C THR A 135 20.91 -3.94 10.68
N TYR A 136 19.76 -3.30 10.82
CA TYR A 136 18.47 -3.93 10.57
C TYR A 136 18.33 -4.33 9.10
N LEU A 137 18.67 -3.44 8.15
CA LEU A 137 18.61 -3.80 6.72
C LEU A 137 19.52 -4.99 6.38
N ALA A 138 20.74 -5.04 6.91
CA ALA A 138 21.63 -6.19 6.69
C ALA A 138 21.06 -7.49 7.28
N SER A 139 20.25 -7.43 8.35
CA SER A 139 19.58 -8.61 8.92
C SER A 139 18.49 -9.18 8.01
N ILE A 140 17.91 -8.37 7.12
CA ILE A 140 17.01 -8.82 6.05
C ILE A 140 17.77 -9.64 5.01
N GLY A 141 19.05 -9.30 4.80
CA GLY A 141 19.93 -9.92 3.81
C GLY A 141 19.98 -9.15 2.49
N GLY A 142 20.59 -9.77 1.48
CA GLY A 142 20.85 -9.12 0.19
C GLY A 142 22.19 -8.38 0.16
N LYS A 143 22.82 -8.39 -1.01
CA LYS A 143 24.17 -7.86 -1.21
C LYS A 143 24.24 -6.37 -0.86
N LEU A 144 23.28 -5.59 -1.35
CA LEU A 144 23.23 -4.13 -1.16
C LEU A 144 23.23 -3.73 0.33
N PHE A 145 22.33 -4.31 1.13
CA PHE A 145 22.20 -3.98 2.54
C PHE A 145 23.41 -4.43 3.35
N THR A 146 23.99 -5.58 2.99
CA THR A 146 25.22 -6.08 3.61
C THR A 146 26.39 -5.14 3.32
N GLU A 147 26.54 -4.68 2.08
CA GLU A 147 27.59 -3.73 1.68
C GLU A 147 27.47 -2.39 2.41
N TRP A 148 26.26 -1.85 2.57
CA TRP A 148 26.07 -0.62 3.36
C TRP A 148 26.45 -0.79 4.82
N ASN A 149 26.12 -1.93 5.43
CA ASN A 149 26.50 -2.22 6.81
C ASN A 149 28.01 -2.41 6.98
N GLU A 150 28.69 -3.01 5.99
CA GLU A 150 30.15 -3.07 5.96
C GLU A 150 30.79 -1.68 5.83
N GLN A 151 30.24 -0.81 4.98
CA GLN A 151 30.68 0.58 4.85
C GLN A 151 30.54 1.32 6.18
N ARG A 152 29.40 1.17 6.86
CA ARG A 152 29.19 1.72 8.20
C ARG A 152 30.21 1.22 9.21
N SER A 153 30.50 -0.08 9.18
CA SER A 153 31.51 -0.69 10.07
C SER A 153 32.92 -0.14 9.83
N LYS A 154 33.21 0.39 8.64
CA LYS A 154 34.45 1.09 8.28
C LYS A 154 34.43 2.59 8.63
N GLY A 155 33.38 3.08 9.28
CA GLY A 155 33.22 4.48 9.68
C GLY A 155 32.60 5.40 8.62
N ILE A 156 32.16 4.85 7.48
CA ILE A 156 31.45 5.62 6.45
C ILE A 156 30.02 5.86 6.93
N LYS A 157 29.53 7.10 6.81
CA LYS A 157 28.17 7.47 7.27
C LYS A 157 27.20 7.77 6.15
N LYS A 158 27.66 7.74 4.90
CA LYS A 158 26.87 8.12 3.74
C LYS A 158 27.25 7.27 2.52
N CYS A 159 26.25 6.88 1.74
CA CYS A 159 26.42 6.19 0.47
C CYS A 159 25.62 6.88 -0.64
N TRP A 160 26.23 7.00 -1.82
CA TRP A 160 25.52 7.41 -3.04
C TRP A 160 25.13 6.17 -3.85
N VAL A 161 23.86 6.05 -4.17
CA VAL A 161 23.33 4.95 -4.98
C VAL A 161 23.18 5.42 -6.42
N GLU A 162 23.87 4.75 -7.32
CA GLU A 162 23.83 4.99 -8.77
C GLU A 162 23.19 3.78 -9.48
N GLY A 163 22.70 3.99 -10.70
CA GLY A 163 22.13 2.92 -11.52
C GLY A 163 20.69 2.50 -11.20
N ILE A 164 20.05 3.16 -10.23
CA ILE A 164 18.63 2.99 -9.89
C ILE A 164 17.90 4.34 -9.96
N SER A 165 16.60 4.33 -10.28
CA SER A 165 15.79 5.53 -10.18
C SER A 165 15.44 5.85 -8.72
N THR A 166 15.18 7.12 -8.43
CA THR A 166 14.71 7.55 -7.11
C THR A 166 13.40 6.85 -6.73
N TYR A 167 12.52 6.58 -7.69
CA TYR A 167 11.25 5.89 -7.45
C TYR A 167 11.45 4.43 -7.01
N GLU A 168 12.33 3.69 -7.68
CA GLU A 168 12.60 2.29 -7.31
C GLU A 168 13.28 2.20 -5.95
N LEU A 169 14.19 3.14 -5.64
CA LEU A 169 14.79 3.21 -4.31
C LEU A 169 13.77 3.60 -3.24
N ASP A 170 12.87 4.55 -3.51
CA ASP A 170 11.74 4.86 -2.61
C ASP A 170 10.91 3.60 -2.34
N CYS A 171 10.58 2.81 -3.36
CA CYS A 171 9.85 1.56 -3.19
C CYS A 171 10.60 0.56 -2.30
N LEU A 172 11.92 0.42 -2.47
CA LEU A 172 12.75 -0.46 -1.65
C LEU A 172 12.78 0.01 -0.19
N ILE A 173 12.96 1.32 0.03
CA ILE A 173 13.00 1.95 1.35
C ILE A 173 11.64 1.85 2.04
N ASP A 174 10.54 2.04 1.31
CA ASP A 174 9.18 1.91 1.83
C ASP A 174 8.87 0.47 2.24
N ALA A 175 9.33 -0.50 1.44
CA ALA A 175 9.15 -1.92 1.72
C ALA A 175 9.97 -2.41 2.92
N THR A 176 11.12 -1.79 3.22
CA THR A 176 12.09 -2.34 4.18
C THR A 176 12.29 -1.48 5.42
N ALA A 177 12.43 -0.16 5.28
CA ALA A 177 12.81 0.74 6.35
C ALA A 177 11.64 1.56 6.92
N LYS A 178 10.68 1.97 6.09
CA LYS A 178 9.60 2.92 6.49
C LYS A 178 8.74 2.42 7.65
N TYR A 179 8.51 1.12 7.77
CA TYR A 179 7.64 0.56 8.82
C TYR A 179 8.38 -0.27 9.86
N ARG A 180 9.74 -0.29 9.86
CA ARG A 180 10.57 -1.20 10.68
C ARG A 180 10.25 -2.69 10.57
N GLN A 181 9.57 -3.06 9.50
CA GLN A 181 9.29 -4.44 9.12
C GLN A 181 9.18 -4.50 7.60
N ILE A 182 9.30 -5.70 7.05
CA ILE A 182 9.18 -5.91 5.60
C ILE A 182 7.70 -5.90 5.23
N VAL A 183 7.29 -4.90 4.45
CA VAL A 183 5.93 -4.77 3.93
C VAL A 183 5.97 -4.86 2.42
N VAL A 184 5.74 -6.06 1.88
CA VAL A 184 5.59 -6.27 0.43
C VAL A 184 4.13 -6.16 0.03
N THR A 185 3.83 -5.17 -0.80
CA THR A 185 2.50 -4.89 -1.35
C THR A 185 2.55 -4.84 -2.87
N ARG A 186 1.40 -4.73 -3.53
CA ARG A 186 1.32 -4.59 -5.00
C ARG A 186 2.16 -3.44 -5.57
N PHE A 187 2.36 -2.36 -4.81
CA PHE A 187 3.13 -1.21 -5.26
C PHE A 187 4.63 -1.51 -5.31
N VAL A 188 5.15 -2.21 -4.31
CA VAL A 188 6.58 -2.47 -4.18
C VAL A 188 7.01 -3.81 -4.79
N ILE A 189 6.09 -4.77 -4.96
CA ILE A 189 6.42 -6.12 -5.45
C ILE A 189 6.92 -6.10 -6.91
N MET A 190 6.39 -5.22 -7.76
CA MET A 190 6.84 -5.13 -9.15
C MET A 190 8.31 -4.71 -9.21
N VAL A 191 8.72 -3.73 -8.39
CA VAL A 191 10.11 -3.27 -8.33
C VAL A 191 11.04 -4.34 -7.74
N LEU A 192 10.59 -5.06 -6.71
CA LEU A 192 11.39 -6.11 -6.07
C LEU A 192 11.59 -7.35 -6.95
N LEU A 193 10.73 -7.58 -7.93
CA LEU A 193 10.78 -8.75 -8.83
C LEU A 193 11.41 -8.45 -10.19
N LEU A 194 11.83 -7.22 -10.47
CA LEU A 194 12.57 -6.92 -11.69
C LEU A 194 13.95 -7.60 -11.62
N PRO A 195 14.31 -8.44 -12.62
CA PRO A 195 15.64 -9.00 -12.68
C PRO A 195 16.64 -7.88 -12.94
N SER A 196 17.60 -7.73 -12.01
CA SER A 196 18.80 -6.89 -12.14
C SER A 196 19.68 -7.33 -13.30
#